data_AF-A0A2V3JNL3-F1
#
_entry.id   AF-A0A2V3JNL3-F1
#
_cell.length_a   1.000
_cell.length_b   1.000
_cell.length_c   1.000
_cell.angle_alpha   90.00
_cell.angle_beta   90.00
_cell.angle_gamma   90.00
#
_symmetry.space_group_name_H-M   'P 1'
#
loop_
_entity.id
_entity.type
_entity.pdbx_description
1 polymer ?
#
loop_
_entity_poly.entity_id
_entity_poly.type
_entity_poly.pdbx_seq_one_letter_code
_entity_poly.pdbx_strand_id
1 'polypeptide(L)' 'MVDVPIKGDANHDGKLSAADAVLILQMAACGINTDPAADVNSDRAITSLDALMVSQAVMKGVNDE' A
#
# COMPACT_ATOMS: atom_id res chain seq x y z
N MET A 1 -5.12 16.59 14.54
CA MET A 1 -4.11 15.52 14.55
C MET A 1 -3.65 15.38 13.12
N VAL A 2 -2.34 15.41 12.87
CA VAL A 2 -1.82 15.18 11.52
C VAL A 2 -1.82 13.66 11.34
N ASP A 3 -2.70 13.14 10.50
CA ASP A 3 -2.65 11.74 10.09
C ASP A 3 -1.29 11.54 9.44
N VAL A 4 -0.41 10.79 10.12
CA VAL A 4 0.90 10.46 9.59
C VAL A 4 0.63 9.43 8.50
N PRO A 5 0.88 9.74 7.22
CA PRO A 5 0.56 8.83 6.14
C PRO A 5 1.31 7.52 6.36
N ILE A 6 0.55 6.44 6.53
CA ILE A 6 1.12 5.10 6.67
C ILE A 6 1.57 4.68 5.29
N LYS A 7 2.84 4.33 5.17
CA LYS A 7 3.40 3.87 3.91
C LYS A 7 2.76 2.54 3.52
N GLY A 8 2.06 2.52 2.38
CA GLY A 8 1.27 1.40 1.90
C GLY A 8 -0.23 1.46 2.24
N ASP A 9 -0.71 2.43 3.02
CA ASP A 9 -2.13 2.66 3.27
C ASP A 9 -2.72 3.49 2.12
N ALA A 10 -3.15 2.79 1.07
CA ALA A 10 -3.69 3.43 -0.12
C ALA A 10 -5.15 3.90 0.06
N ASN A 11 -5.87 3.36 1.04
CA ASN A 11 -7.28 3.68 1.26
C ASN A 11 -7.50 4.75 2.37
N HIS A 12 -6.45 5.10 3.10
CA HIS A 12 -6.43 6.05 4.23
C HIS A 12 -7.35 5.67 5.40
N ASP A 13 -7.52 4.37 5.67
CA ASP A 13 -8.27 3.86 6.82
C ASP A 13 -7.42 3.81 8.11
N GLY A 14 -6.14 4.16 8.01
CA GLY A 14 -5.20 4.18 9.12
C GLY A 14 -4.68 2.79 9.49
N LYS A 15 -4.87 1.78 8.64
CA LYS A 15 -4.38 0.42 8.81
C LYS A 15 -3.74 -0.07 7.52
N LEU A 16 -2.74 -0.92 7.68
CA LEU A 16 -2.17 -1.65 6.56
C LEU A 16 -2.90 -2.99 6.44
N SER A 17 -3.55 -3.23 5.31
CA SER A 17 -4.33 -4.44 5.06
C SER A 17 -4.18 -4.95 3.63
N ALA A 18 -4.67 -6.16 3.38
CA ALA A 18 -4.76 -6.72 2.03
C ALA A 18 -5.66 -5.87 1.11
N ALA A 19 -6.60 -5.10 1.68
CA ALA A 19 -7.42 -4.15 0.94
C ALA A 19 -6.55 -3.08 0.24
N ASP A 20 -5.53 -2.57 0.92
CA ASP A 20 -4.61 -1.57 0.37
C ASP A 20 -3.79 -2.17 -0.76
N ALA A 21 -3.27 -3.38 -0.59
CA ALA A 21 -2.55 -4.07 -1.65
C ALA A 21 -3.41 -4.26 -2.92
N VAL A 22 -4.68 -4.62 -2.76
CA VAL A 22 -5.60 -4.77 -3.90
C VAL A 22 -5.89 -3.41 -4.56
N LEU A 23 -5.99 -2.34 -3.78
CA LEU A 23 -6.19 -0.99 -4.29
C LEU A 23 -4.97 -0.50 -5.07
N ILE A 24 -3.76 -0.69 -4.53
CA ILE A 24 -2.47 -0.39 -5.18
C ILE A 24 -2.34 -1.19 -6.49
N LEU A 25 -2.74 -2.46 -6.49
CA LEU A 25 -2.74 -3.29 -7.69
C LEU A 25 -3.70 -2.76 -8.76
N GLN A 26 -4.89 -2.29 -8.35
CA GLN A 26 -5.83 -1.63 -9.26
C GLN A 26 -5.27 -0.32 -9.81
N MET A 27 -4.62 0.49 -8.97
CA MET A 27 -3.94 1.72 -9.41
C MET A 27 -2.83 1.40 -10.41
N ALA A 28 -2.04 0.35 -10.19
CA ALA A 28 -1.00 -0.11 -11.11
C ALA A 28 -1.57 -0.63 -12.45
N ALA A 29 -2.66 -1.39 -12.40
CA ALA A 29 -3.26 -2.00 -13.60
C ALA A 29 -4.08 -1.02 -14.44
N CYS A 30 -4.77 -0.09 -13.78
CA CYS A 30 -5.67 0.86 -14.43
C CYS A 30 -5.02 2.25 -14.63
N GLY A 31 -3.94 2.56 -13.92
CA GLY A 31 -3.22 3.83 -14.02
C GLY A 31 -4.00 5.03 -13.50
N ILE A 32 -4.96 4.81 -12.60
CA ILE A 32 -5.86 5.83 -12.05
C ILE A 32 -5.61 6.01 -10.54
N ASN A 33 -5.83 7.23 -10.03
CA ASN A 33 -5.66 7.56 -8.60
C ASN A 33 -4.29 7.16 -8.02
N THR A 34 -3.20 7.64 -8.62
CA THR A 34 -1.85 7.38 -8.08
C THR A 34 -1.67 8.09 -6.74
N ASP A 35 -1.58 7.33 -5.67
CA ASP A 35 -1.34 7.84 -4.33
C ASP A 35 0.14 7.71 -3.93
N PRO A 36 0.77 8.74 -3.33
CA PRO A 36 2.12 8.61 -2.77
C PRO A 36 2.25 7.47 -1.74
N ALA A 37 1.19 7.13 -1.01
CA ALA A 37 1.18 6.01 -0.07
C ALA A 37 1.25 4.65 -0.78
N ALA A 38 0.81 4.58 -2.04
CA ALA A 38 0.86 3.38 -2.87
C ALA A 38 2.26 3.08 -3.43
N ASP A 39 3.18 4.05 -3.42
CA ASP A 39 4.58 3.90 -3.82
C ASP A 39 5.45 3.48 -2.63
N VAL A 40 5.46 2.17 -2.37
CA VAL A 40 6.04 1.57 -1.17
C VAL A 40 7.55 1.41 -1.34
N ASN A 41 8.02 1.15 -2.54
CA ASN A 41 9.44 1.07 -2.82
C ASN A 41 10.09 2.46 -3.08
N SER A 42 9.29 3.50 -3.29
CA SER A 42 9.72 4.88 -3.62
C SER A 42 10.51 5.00 -4.93
N ASP A 43 10.20 4.15 -5.90
CA ASP A 43 10.76 4.16 -7.26
C ASP A 43 10.02 5.13 -8.21
N ARG A 44 8.96 5.79 -7.70
CA ARG A 44 8.06 6.70 -8.40
C ARG A 44 7.14 6.02 -9.41
N ALA A 45 6.94 4.71 -9.30
CA ALA A 45 6.02 3.94 -10.11
C ALA A 45 5.17 3.03 -9.21
N ILE A 46 3.86 3.20 -9.27
CA ILE A 46 2.94 2.28 -8.57
C ILE A 46 2.82 1.02 -9.41
N THR A 47 3.38 -0.07 -8.91
CA THR A 47 3.41 -1.35 -9.60
C THR A 47 2.79 -2.47 -8.76
N SER A 48 2.60 -3.64 -9.37
CA SER A 48 2.24 -4.85 -8.62
C SER A 48 3.27 -5.25 -7.57
N LEU A 49 4.51 -4.76 -7.67
CA LEU A 49 5.55 -4.95 -6.66
C LEU A 49 5.20 -4.21 -5.36
N ASP A 50 4.71 -2.98 -5.44
CA ASP A 50 4.31 -2.22 -4.25
C ASP A 50 3.13 -2.87 -3.54
N ALA A 51 2.13 -3.33 -4.31
CA ALA A 51 1.01 -4.11 -3.79
C ALA A 51 1.48 -5.39 -3.06
N LEU A 52 2.48 -6.06 -3.61
CA LEU A 52 3.07 -7.24 -3.00
C LEU A 52 3.83 -6.89 -1.71
N MET A 53 4.59 -5.79 -1.69
CA MET A 53 5.31 -5.33 -0.50
C MET A 53 4.34 -5.00 0.64
N VAL A 54 3.21 -4.37 0.35
CA VAL A 54 2.14 -4.15 1.34
C VAL A 54 1.59 -5.48 1.84
N SER A 55 1.21 -6.39 0.95
CA SER A 55 0.69 -7.71 1.34
C SER A 55 1.68 -8.46 2.26
N GLN A 56 2.97 -8.40 1.95
CA GLN A 56 4.02 -9.02 2.77
C GLN A 56 4.20 -8.31 4.12
N ALA A 57 4.14 -6.98 4.16
CA ALA A 57 4.22 -6.22 5.40
C ALA A 57 3.03 -6.51 6.32
N VAL A 58 1.83 -6.63 5.76
CA VAL A 58 0.63 -7.06 6.47
C VAL A 58 0.84 -8.45 7.05
N MET A 59 1.21 -9.43 6.21
CA MET A 59 1.44 -10.81 6.63
C MET A 59 2.51 -10.91 7.72
N LYS A 60 3.64 -10.21 7.55
CA LYS A 60 4.74 -10.19 8.52
C LYS A 60 4.33 -9.58 9.86
N GLY A 61 3.50 -8.53 9.85
CA GLY A 61 2.95 -7.95 11.06
C GLY A 61 1.97 -8.86 11.81
N VAL A 62 1.48 -9.95 11.19
CA VAL A 62 0.67 -10.98 11.85
C VAL A 62 1.52 -12.06 12.52
N ASN A 63 2.85 -12.05 12.37
CA ASN A 63 3.74 -13.08 12.90
C ASN A 63 4.41 -12.73 14.23
N ASP A 64 4.13 -11.56 14.82
CA ASP A 64 4.63 -11.17 16.15
C ASP A 64 3.72 -11.70 17.29
N GLU A 65 3.42 -13.01 17.28
CA GLU A 65 2.71 -13.73 18.36
C GLU A 65 3.62 -14.75 19.06
#